data_AF-A0A679KE06-F1
#
_entry.id   AF-A0A679KE06-F1
#
_cell.length_a   1.000
_cell.length_b   1.000
_cell.length_c   1.000
_cell.angle_alpha   90.00
_cell.angle_beta   90.00
_cell.angle_gamma   90.00
#
_symmetry.space_group_name_H-M   'P 1'
#
loop_
_entity.id
_entity.type
_entity.pdbx_description
1 polymer ?
#
loop_
_entity_poly.entity_id
_entity_poly.type
_entity_poly.pdbx_seq_one_letter_code
_entity_poly.pdbx_strand_id
1 'polypeptide(L)'
;MSKPTFLPSPRPRPRTSPEDAQQLAAATSDLGFTRASNAPEELPIVPAPLPEPTPDLTQEPKSPIAPTRGTSLKFEVPDEVWTALRQEALNRRVTVKYLVLEALAAKGYNVDLSAVPEDGRRLR
;
A
#
# COMPACT_ATOMS: atom_id res chain seq x y z
N MET A 1 6.91 -44.90 -32.02
CA MET A 1 7.87 -43.88 -31.52
C MET A 1 7.58 -43.65 -30.05
N SER A 2 8.51 -43.98 -29.16
CA SER A 2 8.38 -43.80 -27.71
C SER A 2 8.50 -42.32 -27.35
N LYS A 3 7.49 -41.79 -26.64
CA LYS A 3 7.50 -40.39 -26.17
C LYS A 3 8.57 -40.24 -25.08
N PRO A 4 9.37 -39.17 -25.07
CA PRO A 4 10.36 -38.94 -24.02
C PRO A 4 9.66 -38.73 -22.67
N THR A 5 10.15 -39.42 -21.64
CA THR A 5 9.69 -39.24 -20.26
C THR A 5 10.05 -37.84 -19.77
N PHE A 6 9.04 -37.06 -19.38
CA PHE A 6 9.25 -35.74 -18.80
C PHE A 6 9.98 -35.87 -17.46
N LEU A 7 11.12 -35.20 -17.32
CA LEU A 7 11.83 -35.08 -16.06
C LEU A 7 11.60 -33.68 -15.48
N PRO A 8 11.25 -33.55 -14.19
CA PRO A 8 11.08 -32.25 -13.55
C PRO A 8 12.41 -31.50 -13.52
N SER A 9 12.33 -30.17 -13.59
CA SER A 9 13.50 -29.29 -13.48
C SER A 9 14.22 -29.50 -12.13
N PRO A 10 15.57 -29.46 -12.10
CA PRO A 10 16.32 -29.58 -10.86
C PRO A 10 15.98 -28.44 -9.90
N ARG A 11 15.99 -28.73 -8.59
CA ARG A 11 15.74 -27.72 -7.57
C ARG A 11 16.82 -26.64 -7.61
N PRO A 12 16.46 -25.35 -7.46
CA PRO A 12 17.44 -24.27 -7.36
C PRO A 12 18.31 -24.48 -6.12
N ARG A 13 19.62 -24.26 -6.27
CA ARG A 13 20.56 -24.31 -5.15
C ARG A 13 20.57 -22.94 -4.44
N PRO A 14 20.54 -22.91 -3.09
CA PRO A 14 20.70 -21.67 -2.36
C PRO A 14 22.08 -21.05 -2.66
N ARG A 15 22.12 -19.72 -2.79
CA ARG A 15 23.35 -18.97 -3.09
C ARG A 15 24.19 -18.68 -1.84
N THR A 16 23.57 -18.79 -0.65
CA THR A 16 24.18 -18.49 0.64
C THR A 16 24.55 -19.79 1.36
N SER A 17 25.67 -19.79 2.06
CA SER A 17 26.04 -20.89 2.95
C SER A 17 25.10 -20.93 4.17
N PRO A 18 25.00 -22.06 4.89
CA PRO A 18 24.18 -22.12 6.11
C PRO A 18 24.69 -21.18 7.20
N GLU A 19 25.99 -20.94 7.27
CA GLU A 19 26.61 -20.04 8.25
C GLU A 19 26.24 -18.57 7.96
N ASP A 20 26.31 -18.14 6.69
CA ASP A 20 25.91 -16.79 6.28
C ASP A 20 24.43 -16.53 6.58
N ALA A 21 23.58 -17.54 6.37
CA ALA A 21 22.15 -17.44 6.66
C ALA A 21 21.88 -17.23 8.17
N GLN A 22 22.66 -17.88 9.04
CA GLN A 22 22.56 -17.69 10.49
C GLN A 22 23.03 -16.30 10.92
N GLN A 23 24.11 -15.79 10.31
CA GLN A 23 24.60 -14.44 10.59
C GLN A 23 23.57 -13.37 10.21
N LEU A 24 22.91 -13.52 9.06
CA LEU A 24 21.85 -12.61 8.62
C LEU A 24 20.62 -12.67 9.54
N ALA A 25 20.23 -13.88 9.98
CA ALA A 25 19.14 -14.05 10.94
C ALA A 25 19.48 -13.39 12.29
N ALA A 26 20.72 -13.50 12.76
CA ALA A 26 21.18 -12.83 13.97
C ALA A 26 21.15 -11.30 13.82
N ALA A 27 21.67 -10.77 12.70
CA ALA A 27 21.71 -9.34 12.41
C ALA A 27 20.32 -8.70 12.26
N THR A 28 19.29 -9.49 11.94
CA THR A 28 17.92 -9.01 11.71
C THR A 28 16.94 -9.39 12.82
N SER A 29 17.44 -10.00 13.90
CA SER A 29 16.62 -10.46 15.02
C SER A 29 15.86 -9.32 15.71
N ASP A 30 16.50 -8.17 15.90
CA ASP A 30 15.88 -6.97 16.49
C ASP A 30 14.71 -6.40 15.66
N LEU A 31 14.70 -6.67 14.35
CA LEU A 31 13.63 -6.24 13.44
C LEU A 31 12.41 -7.18 13.49
N GLY A 32 12.46 -8.23 14.31
CA GLY A 32 11.36 -9.17 14.49
C GLY A 32 11.19 -10.20 13.38
N PHE A 33 12.10 -10.29 12.41
CA PHE A 33 12.04 -11.30 11.32
C PHE A 33 12.20 -12.74 11.83
N THR A 34 12.88 -12.93 12.96
CA THR A 34 13.06 -14.24 13.60
C THR A 34 12.07 -14.49 14.73
N ARG A 35 11.17 -13.54 15.01
CA ARG A 35 10.15 -13.70 16.06
C ARG A 35 9.08 -14.68 15.56
N ALA A 36 9.00 -15.85 16.21
CA ALA A 36 7.90 -16.76 15.99
C ALA A 36 6.57 -16.04 16.31
N SER A 37 5.69 -15.94 15.32
CA SER A 37 4.33 -15.42 15.50
C SER A 37 3.47 -16.49 16.15
N ASN A 38 3.68 -16.74 17.45
CA ASN A 38 2.66 -17.41 18.25
C ASN A 38 1.55 -16.41 18.54
N ALA A 39 0.32 -16.78 18.21
CA ALA A 39 -0.87 -16.07 18.67
C ALA A 39 -0.88 -16.07 20.21
N PRO A 40 -1.36 -15.01 20.88
CA PRO A 40 -1.49 -15.00 22.33
C PRO A 40 -2.35 -16.18 22.78
N GLU A 41 -1.82 -16.93 23.73
CA GLU A 41 -2.52 -18.00 24.43
C GLU A 41 -3.73 -17.37 25.14
N GLU A 42 -4.92 -17.75 24.67
CA GLU A 42 -6.21 -17.24 25.13
C GLU A 42 -6.41 -17.67 26.60
N LEU A 43 -6.24 -16.73 27.53
CA LEU A 43 -6.54 -16.97 28.95
C LEU A 43 -8.04 -17.28 29.09
N PRO A 44 -8.44 -18.31 29.87
CA PRO A 44 -9.85 -18.67 30.01
C PRO A 44 -10.62 -17.56 30.71
N ILE A 45 -11.62 -17.03 29.99
CA ILE A 45 -12.55 -15.99 30.41
C ILE A 45 -13.40 -16.52 31.58
N VAL A 46 -13.24 -15.92 32.76
CA VAL A 46 -14.18 -16.07 33.89
C VAL A 46 -15.29 -15.05 33.71
N PRO A 47 -16.59 -15.42 33.71
CA PRO A 47 -17.67 -14.47 33.51
C PRO A 47 -18.11 -13.88 34.85
N ALA A 48 -18.05 -12.55 34.99
CA ALA A 48 -18.72 -11.81 36.06
C ALA A 48 -19.06 -10.38 35.59
N PRO A 49 -20.16 -9.78 36.10
CA PRO A 49 -21.08 -8.96 35.31
C PRO A 49 -20.75 -7.46 35.26
N LEU A 50 -21.30 -6.81 34.21
CA LEU A 50 -21.36 -5.37 33.94
C LEU A 50 -21.67 -4.50 35.17
N PRO A 51 -21.11 -3.28 35.21
CA PRO A 51 -22.01 -2.13 35.24
C PRO A 51 -21.60 -0.93 34.36
N GLU A 52 -22.64 -0.38 33.75
CA GLU A 52 -22.94 1.02 33.40
C GLU A 52 -22.17 1.81 32.33
N PRO A 53 -22.90 2.60 31.50
CA PRO A 53 -22.38 3.23 30.30
C PRO A 53 -21.86 4.66 30.57
N THR A 54 -20.60 4.91 30.28
CA THR A 54 -20.07 6.27 30.09
C THR A 54 -20.24 6.70 28.63
N PRO A 55 -20.76 7.91 28.35
CA PRO A 55 -20.92 8.39 26.99
C PRO A 55 -19.60 9.00 26.54
N ASP A 56 -18.74 8.20 25.92
CA ASP A 56 -17.50 8.69 25.35
C ASP A 56 -17.61 8.75 23.82
N LEU A 57 -17.62 9.99 23.35
CA LEU A 57 -17.14 10.46 22.06
C LEU A 57 -17.67 9.71 20.83
N THR A 58 -18.66 10.36 20.21
CA THR A 58 -18.96 10.35 18.78
C THR A 58 -17.71 10.06 17.95
N GLN A 59 -17.43 8.79 17.68
CA GLN A 59 -16.62 8.39 16.55
C GLN A 59 -17.48 8.74 15.34
N GLU A 60 -17.19 9.88 14.73
CA GLU A 60 -17.62 10.13 13.37
C GLU A 60 -17.23 8.89 12.56
N PRO A 61 -18.20 8.19 11.94
CA PRO A 61 -17.85 7.10 11.06
C PRO A 61 -17.00 7.73 9.97
N LYS A 62 -15.73 7.31 9.90
CA LYS A 62 -14.84 7.63 8.80
C LYS A 62 -15.47 6.98 7.58
N SER A 63 -16.42 7.69 6.97
CA SER A 63 -17.15 7.23 5.81
C SER A 63 -16.09 6.89 4.78
N PRO A 64 -15.98 5.62 4.34
CA PRO A 64 -15.10 5.28 3.26
C PRO A 64 -15.59 6.10 2.07
N ILE A 65 -14.77 7.07 1.65
CA ILE A 65 -15.01 7.82 0.42
C ILE A 65 -15.03 6.74 -0.66
N ALA A 66 -16.23 6.34 -1.06
CA ALA A 66 -16.41 5.35 -2.10
C ALA A 66 -15.64 5.89 -3.31
N PRO A 67 -14.72 5.11 -3.90
CA PRO A 67 -13.99 5.59 -5.06
C PRO A 67 -15.02 5.90 -6.14
N THR A 68 -15.16 7.18 -6.46
CA THR A 68 -16.00 7.65 -7.55
C THR A 68 -15.60 6.85 -8.78
N ARG A 69 -16.55 6.08 -9.33
CA ARG A 69 -16.30 5.21 -10.49
C ARG A 69 -15.94 6.09 -11.68
N GLY A 70 -14.65 6.29 -11.91
CA GLY A 70 -14.12 7.05 -13.02
C GLY A 70 -13.73 6.14 -14.18
N THR A 71 -13.97 6.60 -15.41
CA THR A 71 -13.44 5.98 -16.63
C THR A 71 -11.96 6.34 -16.78
N SER A 72 -11.14 5.39 -17.23
CA SER A 72 -9.72 5.64 -17.49
C SER A 72 -9.52 6.36 -18.82
N LEU A 73 -8.78 7.47 -18.81
CA LEU A 73 -8.38 8.22 -20.00
C LEU A 73 -6.95 7.84 -20.38
N LYS A 74 -6.75 7.37 -21.62
CA LYS A 74 -5.43 7.16 -22.21
C LYS A 74 -5.17 8.24 -23.25
N PHE A 75 -4.05 8.93 -23.14
CA PHE A 75 -3.61 9.92 -24.11
C PHE A 75 -2.09 9.89 -24.20
N GLU A 76 -1.57 10.30 -25.34
CA GLU A 76 -0.13 10.39 -25.58
C GLU A 76 0.32 11.83 -25.36
N VAL A 77 1.48 11.98 -24.73
CA VAL A 77 2.06 13.27 -24.38
C VAL A 77 3.53 13.21 -24.75
N PRO A 78 4.11 14.27 -25.36
CA PRO A 78 5.54 14.34 -25.59
C PRO A 78 6.35 14.12 -24.31
N ASP A 79 7.49 13.42 -24.41
CA ASP A 79 8.33 13.05 -23.26
C ASP A 79 8.80 14.26 -22.44
N GLU A 80 9.06 15.37 -23.12
CA GLU A 80 9.44 16.65 -22.50
C GLU A 80 8.36 17.14 -21.54
N VAL A 81 7.11 17.13 -21.99
CA VAL A 81 5.95 17.56 -21.21
C VAL A 81 5.66 16.59 -20.07
N TRP A 82 5.80 15.28 -20.31
CA TRP A 82 5.66 14.27 -19.25
C TRP A 82 6.70 14.45 -18.14
N THR A 83 7.92 14.83 -18.49
CA THR A 83 9.00 15.08 -17.52
C THR A 83 8.74 16.37 -16.73
N ALA A 84 8.30 17.43 -17.40
CA ALA A 84 7.90 18.67 -16.74
C ALA A 84 6.75 18.46 -15.74
N LEU A 85 5.71 17.70 -16.13
CA LEU A 85 4.58 17.37 -15.25
C LEU A 85 5.01 16.60 -13.99
N ARG A 86 5.94 15.64 -14.13
CA ARG A 86 6.48 14.91 -12.98
C ARG A 86 7.27 15.81 -12.04
N GLN A 87 8.06 16.73 -12.58
CA GLN A 87 8.81 17.70 -11.78
C GLN A 87 7.85 18.65 -11.02
N GLU A 88 6.83 19.16 -11.70
CA GLU A 88 5.84 20.03 -11.09
C GLU A 88 5.04 19.32 -9.99
N ALA A 89 4.63 18.07 -10.23
CA ALA A 89 3.97 17.22 -9.26
C ALA A 89 4.83 17.02 -8.00
N LEU A 90 6.14 16.80 -8.19
CA LEU A 90 7.10 16.67 -7.09
C LEU A 90 7.22 17.96 -6.28
N ASN A 91 7.37 19.10 -6.95
CA ASN A 91 7.50 20.41 -6.30
C ASN A 91 6.27 20.75 -5.45
N ARG A 92 5.06 20.49 -5.98
CA ARG A 92 3.79 20.75 -5.29
C ARG A 92 3.37 19.64 -4.33
N ARG A 93 4.15 18.54 -4.25
CA ARG A 93 3.82 17.33 -3.47
C ARG A 93 2.42 16.79 -3.79
N VAL A 94 2.08 16.72 -5.07
CA VAL A 94 0.82 16.17 -5.60
C VAL A 94 1.12 15.11 -6.66
N THR A 95 0.10 14.40 -7.14
CA THR A 95 0.24 13.45 -8.25
C THR A 95 0.07 14.15 -9.61
N VAL A 96 0.63 13.57 -10.68
CA VAL A 96 0.39 14.07 -12.04
C VAL A 96 -1.11 14.02 -12.40
N LYS A 97 -1.83 12.99 -11.92
CA LYS A 97 -3.29 12.89 -12.07
C LYS A 97 -3.99 14.12 -11.51
N TYR A 98 -3.57 14.62 -10.33
CA TYR A 98 -4.14 15.82 -9.74
C TYR A 98 -3.93 17.05 -10.64
N LEU A 99 -2.73 17.25 -11.20
CA LEU A 99 -2.45 18.38 -12.10
C LEU A 99 -3.34 18.34 -13.36
N VAL A 100 -3.58 17.16 -13.91
CA VAL A 100 -4.47 16.99 -15.07
C VAL A 100 -5.91 17.36 -14.69
N LEU A 101 -6.37 16.91 -13.52
CA LEU A 101 -7.71 17.23 -13.02
C LEU A 101 -7.87 18.71 -12.65
N GLU A 102 -6.83 19.34 -12.11
CA GLU A 102 -6.75 20.78 -11.83
C GLU A 102 -6.84 21.59 -13.12
N ALA A 103 -6.12 21.18 -14.17
CA ALA A 103 -6.20 21.83 -15.49
C ALA A 103 -7.59 21.68 -16.11
N LEU A 104 -8.25 20.53 -15.94
CA LEU A 104 -9.63 20.34 -16.38
C LEU A 104 -10.60 21.23 -15.59
N ALA A 105 -10.43 21.32 -14.27
CA ALA A 105 -11.23 22.23 -13.44
C ALA A 105 -11.05 23.70 -13.89
N ALA A 106 -9.82 24.12 -14.18
CA ALA A 106 -9.51 25.45 -14.69
C ALA A 106 -10.14 25.74 -16.07
N LYS A 107 -10.44 24.71 -16.86
CA LYS A 107 -11.18 24.82 -18.13
C LYS A 107 -12.71 24.83 -17.95
N GLY A 108 -13.21 24.75 -16.71
CA GLY A 108 -14.63 24.83 -16.38
C GLY A 108 -15.33 23.47 -16.28
N TYR A 109 -14.59 22.37 -16.26
CA TYR A 109 -15.19 21.07 -15.96
C TYR A 109 -15.45 20.95 -14.46
N ASN A 110 -16.62 20.44 -14.08
CA ASN A 110 -16.95 20.15 -12.67
C ASN A 110 -16.18 18.93 -12.18
N VAL A 111 -14.94 19.17 -11.73
CA VAL A 111 -14.07 18.15 -11.16
C VAL A 111 -13.88 18.45 -9.68
N ASP A 112 -14.28 17.51 -8.83
CA ASP A 112 -14.03 17.60 -7.40
C ASP A 112 -12.57 17.22 -7.10
N LEU A 113 -11.76 18.23 -6.78
CA LEU A 113 -10.34 18.07 -6.45
C LEU A 113 -10.14 17.49 -5.05
N SER A 114 -11.13 17.61 -4.15
CA SER A 114 -11.07 17.07 -2.78
C SER A 114 -11.27 15.55 -2.74
N ALA A 115 -11.95 15.01 -3.76
CA ALA A 115 -12.11 13.58 -3.95
C ALA A 115 -10.87 12.88 -4.51
N VAL A 116 -9.85 13.63 -4.96
CA VAL A 116 -8.59 13.06 -5.42
C VAL A 116 -7.79 12.67 -4.17
N PRO A 117 -7.45 11.38 -3.97
CA PRO A 117 -6.73 10.94 -2.79
C PRO A 117 -5.45 11.76 -2.60
N GLU A 118 -5.33 12.40 -1.44
CA GLU A 118 -4.13 13.14 -1.10
C GLU A 118 -2.94 12.18 -1.09
N ASP A 119 -1.90 12.53 -1.84
CA ASP A 119 -0.69 11.73 -1.93
C ASP A 119 -0.03 11.67 -0.55
N GLY A 120 0.26 10.46 -0.06
CA GLY A 120 0.92 10.20 1.23
C GLY A 120 2.31 10.85 1.38
N ARG A 121 2.78 11.56 0.35
CA ARG A 121 3.93 12.47 0.38
C ARG A 121 3.75 13.72 1.24
N ARG A 122 2.52 14.06 1.64
CA ARG A 122 2.22 15.20 2.55
C ARG A 122 2.31 14.83 4.04
N LEU A 123 2.33 13.54 4.36
CA LEU A 123 2.37 13.01 5.72
C LEU A 123 3.79 12.56 6.07
N ARG A 124 4.65 13.47 6.50
CA ARG A 124 5.90 13.14 7.21
C ARG A 124 6.10 14.07 8.38
#